data_AF-A0A1E1WAR2-F1
#
_entry.id   AF-A0A1E1WAR2-F1
#
_cell.length_a   1.000
_cell.length_b   1.000
_cell.length_c   1.000
_cell.angle_alpha   90.00
_cell.angle_beta   90.00
_cell.angle_gamma   90.00
#
_symmetry.space_group_name_H-M   'P 1'
#
loop_
_entity.id
_entity.type
_entity.pdbx_description
1 polymer ?
#
loop_
_entity_poly.entity_id
_entity_poly.type
_entity_poly.pdbx_seq_one_letter_code
_entity_poly.pdbx_strand_id
1 'polypeptide(L)'
;ETTGSPGVAKRRSRHAARLNMGASTDDIHVCIMCMRAIMNNKYGFNMVIQHREAINSIALSLVHHSLRTKALVLELLAAICLVKGGHQIILSAFDNFKEVVGEPRRFHTLMEYFMNYDSFHIEFMVACMQFVNIIVHSVEDMNFRVHLQYEFTALKLDEYLERLRLCESEDLQVQISAYLDNVFDVAALMEDSETKTAALEKVNELEDELGHAHERLAALEREAIAKLATLEAELAQVRQERDQLAEARRQVVEEVSTLRRAQQDSRNRQSMLESKVQELESLTKSLPRGASMGAISSHALCNGNGTPN
;
A
#
# COMPACT_ATOMS: atom_id res chain seq x y z
N GLU A 1 69.96 -15.59 -53.14
CA GLU A 1 69.59 -16.94 -52.72
C GLU A 1 70.52 -17.41 -51.59
N THR A 2 70.09 -17.27 -50.34
CA THR A 2 70.82 -17.78 -49.17
C THR A 2 70.30 -19.17 -48.83
N THR A 3 71.05 -20.19 -49.24
CA THR A 3 70.78 -21.60 -48.98
C THR A 3 70.99 -21.92 -47.49
N GLY A 4 69.92 -21.85 -46.70
CA GLY A 4 69.91 -22.34 -45.32
C GLY A 4 70.07 -23.87 -45.29
N SER A 5 71.06 -24.37 -44.54
CA SER A 5 71.39 -25.79 -44.49
C SER A 5 70.22 -26.67 -43.99
N PRO A 6 69.85 -27.74 -44.72
CA PRO A 6 68.68 -28.58 -44.40
C PRO A 6 68.76 -29.33 -43.06
N GLY A 7 69.95 -29.38 -42.43
CA GLY A 7 70.16 -30.03 -41.14
C GLY A 7 69.51 -29.29 -39.95
N VAL A 8 69.38 -27.96 -39.99
CA VAL A 8 68.88 -27.16 -38.86
C VAL A 8 67.35 -27.26 -38.73
N ALA A 9 66.62 -27.23 -39.85
CA ALA A 9 65.17 -27.40 -39.88
C ALA A 9 64.75 -28.81 -39.43
N LYS A 10 65.49 -29.85 -39.87
CA LYS A 10 65.24 -31.25 -39.49
C LYS A 10 65.50 -31.52 -38.01
N ARG A 11 66.43 -30.78 -37.39
CA ARG A 11 66.76 -30.89 -35.96
C ARG A 11 65.73 -30.16 -35.07
N ARG A 12 65.19 -29.01 -35.50
CA ARG A 12 64.05 -28.33 -34.83
C ARG A 12 62.78 -29.18 -34.89
N SER A 13 62.46 -29.76 -36.04
CA SER A 13 61.31 -30.64 -36.24
C SER A 13 61.36 -31.89 -35.33
N ARG A 14 62.53 -32.52 -35.18
CA ARG A 14 62.72 -33.66 -34.27
C ARG A 14 62.67 -33.30 -32.78
N HIS A 15 62.97 -32.06 -32.42
CA HIS A 15 62.86 -31.58 -31.04
C HIS A 15 61.40 -31.27 -30.68
N ALA A 16 60.65 -30.64 -31.61
CA ALA A 16 59.21 -30.41 -31.47
C ALA A 16 58.40 -31.71 -31.36
N ALA A 17 58.74 -32.73 -32.17
CA ALA A 17 58.09 -34.05 -32.12
C ALA A 17 58.42 -34.85 -30.85
N ARG A 18 59.52 -34.55 -30.15
CA ARG A 18 59.89 -35.18 -28.88
C ARG A 18 59.19 -34.58 -27.66
N LEU A 19 58.56 -33.42 -27.82
CA LEU A 19 57.91 -32.68 -26.74
C LEU A 19 56.40 -32.94 -26.67
N ASN A 20 55.83 -33.82 -27.51
CA ASN A 20 54.37 -34.01 -27.62
C ASN A 20 53.63 -32.66 -27.66
N MET A 21 54.14 -31.70 -28.44
CA MET A 21 53.42 -30.45 -28.71
C MET A 21 52.15 -30.85 -29.46
N GLY A 22 50.99 -30.75 -28.79
CA GLY A 22 49.69 -31.10 -29.35
C GLY A 22 49.31 -30.20 -30.54
N ALA A 23 48.05 -30.24 -30.96
CA ALA A 23 47.58 -29.26 -31.94
C ALA A 23 47.66 -27.86 -31.31
N SER A 24 48.00 -26.82 -32.09
CA SER A 24 48.08 -25.43 -31.59
C SER A 24 46.77 -24.92 -30.98
N THR A 25 45.66 -25.60 -31.26
CA THR A 25 44.34 -25.36 -30.67
C THR A 25 44.23 -25.86 -29.23
N ASP A 26 44.93 -26.94 -28.89
CA ASP A 26 44.99 -27.43 -27.52
C ASP A 26 45.80 -26.45 -26.65
N ASP A 27 46.83 -25.81 -27.22
CA ASP A 27 47.64 -24.81 -26.55
C ASP A 27 46.79 -23.60 -26.10
N ILE A 28 45.83 -23.15 -26.93
CA ILE A 28 44.93 -22.04 -26.56
C ILE A 28 44.08 -22.42 -25.35
N HIS A 29 43.47 -23.62 -25.36
CA HIS A 29 42.68 -24.09 -24.22
C HIS A 29 43.50 -24.13 -22.92
N VAL A 30 44.72 -24.68 -23.00
CA VAL A 30 45.64 -24.76 -21.86
C VAL A 30 46.05 -23.36 -21.38
N CYS A 31 46.32 -22.40 -22.27
CA CYS A 31 46.58 -21.02 -21.89
C CYS A 31 45.41 -20.40 -21.11
N ILE A 32 44.16 -20.63 -21.53
CA ILE A 32 42.98 -20.16 -20.80
C ILE A 32 42.86 -20.85 -19.42
N MET A 33 43.17 -22.14 -19.32
CA MET A 33 43.24 -22.84 -18.02
C MET A 33 44.31 -22.23 -17.10
N CYS A 34 45.47 -21.86 -17.64
CA CYS A 34 46.50 -21.16 -16.86
C CYS A 34 46.02 -19.78 -16.39
N MET A 35 45.32 -19.02 -17.24
CA MET A 35 44.71 -17.75 -16.85
C MET A 35 43.69 -17.93 -15.71
N ARG A 36 42.84 -18.98 -15.79
CA ARG A 36 41.94 -19.35 -14.69
C ARG A 36 42.69 -19.61 -13.38
N ALA A 37 43.79 -20.35 -13.43
CA ALA A 37 44.60 -20.64 -12.24
C ALA A 37 45.20 -19.37 -11.62
N ILE A 38 45.68 -18.44 -12.45
CA ILE A 38 46.20 -17.13 -11.98
C ILE A 38 45.09 -16.30 -11.34
N MET A 39 43.91 -16.27 -11.95
CA MET A 39 42.73 -15.54 -11.48
C MET A 39 42.12 -16.12 -10.21
N ASN A 40 42.41 -17.38 -9.88
CA ASN A 40 42.01 -18.00 -8.59
C ASN A 40 42.89 -17.53 -7.40
N ASN A 41 43.82 -16.60 -7.63
CA ASN A 41 44.57 -15.91 -6.59
C ASN A 41 44.20 -14.42 -6.60
N LYS A 42 43.86 -13.83 -5.44
CA LYS A 42 43.47 -12.42 -5.35
C LYS A 42 44.49 -11.45 -5.97
N TYR A 43 45.79 -11.68 -5.76
CA TYR A 43 46.84 -10.85 -6.34
C TYR A 43 46.94 -11.05 -7.85
N GLY A 44 46.93 -12.31 -8.31
CA GLY A 44 46.93 -12.65 -9.73
C GLY A 44 45.73 -12.07 -10.48
N PHE A 45 44.54 -12.18 -9.91
CA PHE A 45 43.31 -11.60 -10.43
C PHE A 45 43.41 -10.07 -10.60
N ASN A 46 43.91 -9.36 -9.58
CA ASN A 46 44.11 -7.91 -9.66
C ASN A 46 45.12 -7.52 -10.75
N MET A 47 46.19 -8.31 -10.94
CA MET A 47 47.14 -8.09 -12.04
C MET A 47 46.48 -8.27 -13.42
N VAL A 48 45.65 -9.30 -13.58
CA VAL A 48 44.93 -9.55 -14.84
C VAL A 48 43.96 -8.40 -15.15
N ILE A 49 43.21 -7.91 -14.16
CA ILE A 49 42.28 -6.78 -14.33
C ILE A 49 43.00 -5.51 -14.79
N GLN A 50 44.21 -5.28 -14.30
CA GLN A 50 45.02 -4.12 -14.71
C GLN A 50 45.62 -4.27 -16.11
N HIS A 51 45.63 -5.48 -16.67
CA HIS A 51 46.25 -5.78 -17.95
C HIS A 51 45.21 -5.94 -19.07
N ARG A 52 44.78 -4.82 -19.66
CA ARG A 52 43.72 -4.77 -20.70
C ARG A 52 43.94 -5.75 -21.85
N GLU A 53 45.15 -5.86 -22.38
CA GLU A 53 45.46 -6.76 -23.50
C GLU A 53 45.26 -8.24 -23.14
N ALA A 54 45.42 -8.61 -21.86
CA ALA A 54 45.20 -9.99 -21.43
C ALA A 54 43.72 -10.33 -21.50
N ILE A 55 42.85 -9.40 -21.09
CA ILE A 55 41.39 -9.55 -21.14
C ILE A 55 40.91 -9.56 -22.59
N ASN A 56 41.43 -8.67 -23.44
CA ASN A 56 41.13 -8.69 -24.88
C ASN A 56 41.53 -10.02 -25.51
N SER A 57 42.69 -10.59 -25.13
CA SER A 57 43.14 -11.90 -25.62
C SER A 57 42.24 -13.05 -25.13
N ILE A 58 41.75 -12.99 -23.88
CA ILE A 58 40.76 -13.93 -23.37
C ILE A 58 39.47 -13.83 -24.19
N ALA A 59 38.96 -12.62 -24.44
CA ALA A 59 37.76 -12.40 -25.25
C ALA A 59 37.92 -12.92 -26.68
N LEU A 60 39.04 -12.64 -27.35
CA LEU A 60 39.34 -13.14 -28.69
C LEU A 60 39.44 -14.67 -28.76
N SER A 61 39.76 -15.33 -27.64
CA SER A 61 39.78 -16.79 -27.56
C SER A 61 38.38 -17.42 -27.68
N LEU A 62 37.30 -16.61 -27.64
CA LEU A 62 35.94 -17.06 -27.93
C LEU A 62 35.77 -17.59 -29.37
N VAL A 63 36.62 -17.17 -30.32
CA VAL A 63 36.61 -17.67 -31.72
C VAL A 63 37.10 -19.12 -31.82
N HIS A 64 37.69 -19.66 -30.75
CA HIS A 64 38.21 -21.02 -30.74
C HIS A 64 37.10 -22.07 -31.01
N HIS A 65 37.34 -23.05 -31.88
CA HIS A 65 36.32 -24.01 -32.32
C HIS A 65 35.69 -24.84 -31.18
N SER A 66 36.45 -25.20 -30.15
CA SER A 66 35.98 -26.01 -29.02
C SER A 66 34.97 -25.27 -28.13
N LEU A 67 33.74 -25.78 -28.03
CA LEU A 67 32.68 -25.26 -27.15
C LEU A 67 33.09 -25.26 -25.67
N ARG A 68 33.86 -26.26 -25.24
CA ARG A 68 34.45 -26.31 -23.89
C ARG A 68 35.37 -25.12 -23.62
N THR A 69 36.16 -24.70 -24.62
CA THR A 69 37.03 -23.52 -24.48
C THR A 69 36.21 -22.25 -24.43
N LYS A 70 35.16 -22.13 -25.27
CA LYS A 70 34.24 -20.99 -25.23
C LYS A 70 33.55 -20.86 -23.88
N ALA A 71 33.06 -21.96 -23.31
CA ALA A 71 32.44 -21.97 -21.98
C ALA A 71 33.40 -21.43 -20.92
N LEU A 72 34.64 -21.93 -20.91
CA LEU A 72 35.68 -21.48 -19.98
C LEU A 72 36.02 -19.99 -20.14
N VAL A 73 36.10 -19.49 -21.38
CA VAL A 73 36.30 -18.06 -21.66
C VAL A 73 35.16 -17.23 -21.05
N LEU A 74 33.91 -17.65 -21.27
CA LEU A 74 32.73 -16.95 -20.74
C LEU A 74 32.68 -16.96 -19.21
N GLU A 75 33.03 -18.08 -18.56
CA GLU A 75 33.16 -18.16 -17.10
C GLU A 75 34.16 -17.12 -16.55
N LEU A 76 35.32 -16.97 -17.21
CA LEU A 76 36.35 -16.01 -16.79
C LEU A 76 35.89 -14.57 -17.00
N LEU A 77 35.29 -14.26 -18.16
CA LEU A 77 34.80 -12.91 -18.45
C LEU A 77 33.64 -12.54 -17.53
N ALA A 78 32.74 -13.47 -17.21
CA ALA A 78 31.67 -13.28 -16.23
C ALA A 78 32.22 -12.96 -14.83
N ALA A 79 33.25 -13.70 -14.38
CA ALA A 79 33.88 -13.45 -13.08
C ALA A 79 34.53 -12.06 -13.01
N ILE A 80 35.18 -11.60 -14.10
CA ILE A 80 35.72 -10.24 -14.18
C ILE A 80 34.59 -9.21 -14.21
N CYS A 81 33.50 -9.47 -14.95
CA CYS A 81 32.39 -8.55 -15.10
C CYS A 81 31.72 -8.19 -13.75
N LEU A 82 31.65 -9.15 -12.83
CA LEU A 82 31.01 -9.00 -11.52
C LEU A 82 31.78 -8.14 -10.52
N VAL A 83 33.08 -7.89 -10.73
CA VAL A 83 33.86 -7.08 -9.78
C VAL A 83 33.71 -5.57 -10.07
N LYS A 84 33.94 -4.75 -9.05
CA LYS A 84 33.81 -3.29 -9.14
C LYS A 84 34.69 -2.75 -10.28
N GLY A 85 34.06 -2.08 -11.25
CA GLY A 85 34.72 -1.53 -12.44
C GLY A 85 35.03 -2.56 -13.54
N GLY A 86 34.82 -3.85 -13.30
CA GLY A 86 35.07 -4.92 -14.26
C GLY A 86 34.10 -4.91 -15.44
N HIS A 87 32.83 -4.54 -15.21
CA HIS A 87 31.81 -4.43 -16.26
C HIS A 87 32.26 -3.59 -17.46
N GLN A 88 32.78 -2.38 -17.21
CA GLN A 88 33.29 -1.49 -18.26
C GLN A 88 34.50 -2.05 -19.00
N ILE A 89 35.33 -2.83 -18.32
CA ILE A 89 36.49 -3.49 -18.91
C ILE A 89 36.02 -4.59 -19.88
N ILE A 90 35.02 -5.37 -19.50
CA ILE A 90 34.44 -6.41 -20.36
C ILE A 90 33.76 -5.80 -21.59
N LEU A 91 32.97 -4.73 -21.42
CA LEU A 91 32.38 -4.04 -22.57
C LEU A 91 33.45 -3.52 -23.53
N SER A 92 34.51 -2.87 -23.01
CA SER A 92 35.63 -2.41 -23.83
C SER A 92 36.36 -3.56 -24.54
N ALA A 93 36.43 -4.74 -23.93
CA ALA A 93 37.01 -5.93 -24.55
C ALA A 93 36.14 -6.46 -25.69
N PHE A 94 34.82 -6.42 -25.56
CA PHE A 94 33.90 -6.77 -26.65
C PHE A 94 33.82 -5.70 -27.75
N ASP A 95 34.02 -4.43 -27.42
CA ASP A 95 34.21 -3.39 -28.43
C ASP A 95 35.50 -3.63 -29.23
N ASN A 96 36.60 -4.01 -28.56
CA ASN A 96 37.82 -4.43 -29.25
C ASN A 96 37.61 -5.70 -30.09
N PHE A 97 36.90 -6.70 -29.55
CA PHE A 97 36.55 -7.93 -30.26
C PHE A 97 35.79 -7.61 -31.56
N LYS A 98 34.78 -6.74 -31.48
CA LYS A 98 34.01 -6.29 -32.64
C LYS A 98 34.91 -5.72 -33.73
N GLU A 99 35.82 -4.82 -33.39
CA GLU A 99 36.72 -4.19 -34.38
C GLU A 99 37.75 -5.18 -34.96
N VAL A 100 38.29 -6.08 -34.15
CA VAL A 100 39.31 -7.06 -34.58
C VAL A 100 38.71 -8.19 -35.42
N VAL A 101 37.53 -8.69 -35.04
CA VAL A 101 36.83 -9.77 -35.74
C VAL A 101 36.00 -9.23 -36.91
N GLY A 102 35.69 -7.93 -36.91
CA GLY A 102 34.86 -7.29 -37.93
C GLY A 102 33.36 -7.56 -37.73
N GLU A 103 32.90 -7.65 -36.48
CA GLU A 103 31.48 -7.84 -36.19
C GLU A 103 30.67 -6.58 -36.54
N PRO A 104 29.45 -6.72 -37.11
CA PRO A 104 28.60 -5.56 -37.40
C PRO A 104 28.16 -4.84 -36.12
N ARG A 105 27.95 -5.61 -35.03
CA ARG A 105 27.57 -5.15 -33.70
C ARG A 105 28.33 -6.00 -32.69
N ARG A 106 28.69 -5.43 -31.53
CA ARG A 106 29.31 -6.20 -30.45
C ARG A 106 28.42 -7.36 -30.03
N PHE A 107 29.03 -8.48 -29.63
CA PHE A 107 28.37 -9.74 -29.25
C PHE A 107 27.73 -10.53 -30.39
N HIS A 108 27.85 -10.10 -31.66
CA HIS A 108 27.20 -10.78 -32.78
C HIS A 108 27.67 -12.24 -32.92
N THR A 109 28.97 -12.49 -32.94
CA THR A 109 29.57 -13.83 -33.03
C THR A 109 29.28 -14.67 -31.80
N LEU A 110 29.21 -14.08 -30.60
CA LEU A 110 28.76 -14.79 -29.39
C LEU A 110 27.34 -15.32 -29.59
N MET A 111 26.44 -14.48 -30.08
CA MET A 111 25.05 -14.83 -30.37
C MET A 111 24.93 -15.85 -31.50
N GLU A 112 25.77 -15.75 -32.53
CA GLU A 112 25.85 -16.76 -33.59
C GLU A 112 26.23 -18.14 -33.03
N TYR A 113 27.26 -18.21 -32.17
CA TYR A 113 27.64 -19.47 -31.52
C TYR A 113 26.56 -20.01 -30.59
N PHE A 114 25.83 -19.14 -29.90
CA PHE A 114 24.77 -19.54 -28.99
C PHE A 114 23.52 -20.03 -29.72
N MET A 115 23.14 -19.39 -30.82
CA MET A 115 21.90 -19.68 -31.54
C MET A 115 22.04 -20.72 -32.65
N ASN A 116 23.20 -20.75 -33.33
CA ASN A 116 23.45 -21.55 -34.53
C ASN A 116 24.59 -22.55 -34.30
N TYR A 117 24.44 -23.44 -33.32
CA TYR A 117 25.43 -24.49 -33.05
C TYR A 117 25.21 -25.72 -33.92
N ASP A 118 26.32 -26.31 -34.41
CA ASP A 118 26.31 -27.61 -35.09
C ASP A 118 26.08 -28.77 -34.12
N SER A 119 26.45 -28.60 -32.84
CA SER A 119 26.36 -29.60 -31.78
C SER A 119 25.83 -28.98 -30.50
N PHE A 120 24.78 -29.58 -29.93
CA PHE A 120 24.23 -29.18 -28.63
C PHE A 120 25.27 -29.44 -27.51
N HIS A 121 25.61 -28.41 -26.73
CA HIS A 121 26.58 -28.54 -25.63
C HIS A 121 26.12 -27.74 -24.41
N ILE A 122 25.55 -28.44 -23.43
CA ILE A 122 24.81 -27.80 -22.36
C ILE A 122 25.67 -26.85 -21.50
N GLU A 123 26.89 -27.24 -21.14
CA GLU A 123 27.78 -26.40 -20.33
C GLU A 123 28.10 -25.06 -21.00
N PHE A 124 28.24 -25.04 -22.33
CA PHE A 124 28.48 -23.81 -23.07
C PHE A 124 27.23 -22.94 -23.10
N MET A 125 26.06 -23.53 -23.31
CA MET A 125 24.80 -22.79 -23.30
C MET A 125 24.52 -22.15 -21.94
N VAL A 126 24.75 -22.89 -20.85
CA VAL A 126 24.63 -22.39 -19.48
C VAL A 126 25.62 -21.25 -19.24
N ALA A 127 26.91 -21.42 -19.60
CA ALA A 127 27.92 -20.39 -19.44
C ALA A 127 27.62 -19.13 -20.28
N CYS A 128 27.11 -19.30 -21.50
CA CYS A 128 26.71 -18.21 -22.38
C CYS A 128 25.52 -17.44 -21.80
N MET A 129 24.47 -18.15 -21.38
CA MET A 129 23.30 -17.52 -20.80
C MET A 129 23.63 -16.81 -19.49
N GLN A 130 24.45 -17.44 -18.64
CA GLN A 130 24.94 -16.82 -17.41
C GLN A 130 25.76 -15.56 -17.68
N PHE A 131 26.63 -15.56 -18.70
CA PHE A 131 27.39 -14.37 -19.09
C PHE A 131 26.46 -13.25 -19.56
N VAL A 132 25.46 -13.55 -20.39
CA VAL A 132 24.45 -12.59 -20.85
C VAL A 132 23.68 -12.00 -19.66
N ASN A 133 23.24 -12.84 -18.72
CA ASN A 133 22.55 -12.39 -17.50
C ASN A 133 23.40 -11.38 -16.72
N ILE A 134 24.69 -11.68 -16.56
CA ILE A 134 25.60 -10.81 -15.82
C ILE A 134 25.83 -9.51 -16.57
N ILE A 135 26.23 -9.56 -17.85
CA ILE A 135 26.60 -8.34 -18.59
C ILE A 135 25.41 -7.38 -18.74
N VAL A 136 24.17 -7.89 -18.86
CA VAL A 136 22.97 -7.07 -18.99
C VAL A 136 22.46 -6.58 -17.63
N HIS A 137 22.31 -7.48 -16.65
CA HIS A 137 21.56 -7.16 -15.42
C HIS A 137 22.41 -6.73 -14.23
N SER A 138 23.74 -6.85 -14.29
CA SER A 138 24.62 -6.44 -13.18
C SER A 138 24.91 -4.93 -13.12
N VAL A 139 24.36 -4.12 -14.04
CA VAL A 139 24.60 -2.67 -14.09
C VAL A 139 23.69 -1.91 -13.13
N GLU A 140 24.22 -0.84 -12.54
CA GLU A 140 23.49 0.00 -11.58
C GLU A 140 22.52 0.99 -12.27
N ASP A 141 22.90 1.52 -13.43
CA ASP A 141 22.07 2.45 -14.20
C ASP A 141 21.00 1.68 -14.99
N MET A 142 19.72 1.90 -14.62
CA MET A 142 18.59 1.23 -15.24
C MET A 142 18.39 1.61 -16.71
N ASN A 143 18.71 2.84 -17.12
CA ASN A 143 18.64 3.23 -18.54
C ASN A 143 19.70 2.47 -19.34
N PHE A 144 20.90 2.33 -18.76
CA PHE A 144 21.97 1.56 -19.38
C PHE A 144 21.63 0.06 -19.44
N ARG A 145 20.97 -0.48 -18.40
CA ARG A 145 20.44 -1.85 -18.40
C ARG A 145 19.47 -2.08 -19.55
N VAL A 146 18.49 -1.19 -19.73
CA VAL A 146 17.51 -1.27 -20.83
C VAL A 146 18.21 -1.17 -22.18
N HIS A 147 19.23 -0.31 -22.32
CA HIS A 147 20.02 -0.22 -23.54
C HIS A 147 20.75 -1.54 -23.87
N LEU A 148 21.45 -2.12 -22.89
CA LEU A 148 22.14 -3.40 -23.07
C LEU A 148 21.16 -4.54 -23.36
N GLN A 149 20.02 -4.57 -22.69
CA GLN A 149 18.96 -5.54 -22.98
C GLN A 149 18.50 -5.41 -24.43
N TYR A 150 18.24 -4.19 -24.90
CA TYR A 150 17.84 -3.94 -26.28
C TYR A 150 18.91 -4.36 -27.30
N GLU A 151 20.20 -4.24 -26.98
CA GLU A 151 21.25 -4.74 -27.87
C GLU A 151 21.13 -6.26 -28.11
N PHE A 152 20.85 -7.04 -27.07
CA PHE A 152 20.61 -8.48 -27.21
C PHE A 152 19.27 -8.80 -27.88
N THR A 153 18.21 -8.03 -27.61
CA THR A 153 16.94 -8.09 -28.36
C THR A 153 17.19 -7.88 -29.87
N ALA A 154 18.00 -6.88 -30.23
CA ALA A 154 18.34 -6.56 -31.61
C ALA A 154 19.23 -7.63 -32.28
N LEU A 155 19.88 -8.48 -31.48
CA LEU A 155 20.58 -9.70 -31.90
C LEU A 155 19.69 -10.95 -31.84
N LYS A 156 18.37 -10.80 -31.65
CA LYS A 156 17.36 -11.87 -31.67
C LYS A 156 17.41 -12.85 -30.50
N LEU A 157 17.98 -12.43 -29.37
CA LEU A 157 18.01 -13.26 -28.17
C LEU A 157 16.61 -13.65 -27.70
N ASP A 158 15.68 -12.71 -27.62
CA ASP A 158 14.35 -12.96 -27.03
C ASP A 158 13.55 -14.03 -27.82
N GLU A 159 13.52 -13.90 -29.15
CA GLU A 159 12.92 -14.88 -30.06
C GLU A 159 13.57 -16.27 -29.92
N TYR A 160 14.87 -16.31 -29.63
CA TYR A 160 15.59 -17.56 -29.41
C TYR A 160 15.27 -18.19 -28.05
N LEU A 161 15.20 -17.38 -26.98
CA LEU A 161 14.87 -17.86 -25.64
C LEU A 161 13.46 -18.45 -25.57
N GLU A 162 12.49 -17.89 -26.31
CA GLU A 162 11.16 -18.49 -26.44
C GLU A 162 11.20 -19.93 -26.97
N ARG A 163 12.05 -20.20 -27.98
CA ARG A 163 12.25 -21.55 -28.51
C ARG A 163 12.95 -22.48 -27.53
N LEU A 164 13.85 -21.95 -26.70
CA LEU A 164 14.59 -22.73 -25.71
C LEU A 164 13.80 -23.02 -24.42
N ARG A 165 12.63 -22.41 -24.20
CA ARG A 165 11.77 -22.71 -23.02
C ARG A 165 11.36 -24.18 -22.90
N LEU A 166 11.41 -24.94 -23.98
CA LEU A 166 11.09 -26.38 -24.01
C LEU A 166 12.32 -27.29 -23.82
N CYS A 167 13.51 -26.73 -23.56
CA CYS A 167 14.71 -27.51 -23.33
C CYS A 167 14.60 -28.31 -22.02
N GLU A 168 14.99 -29.59 -22.04
CA GLU A 168 14.91 -30.50 -20.89
C GLU A 168 15.95 -30.22 -19.79
N SER A 169 16.98 -29.41 -20.07
CA SER A 169 18.03 -29.13 -19.08
C SER A 169 17.58 -28.13 -18.03
N GLU A 170 17.47 -28.58 -16.78
CA GLU A 170 17.13 -27.74 -15.63
C GLU A 170 18.11 -26.57 -15.44
N ASP A 171 19.43 -26.83 -15.53
CA ASP A 171 20.45 -25.80 -15.35
C ASP A 171 20.29 -24.64 -16.33
N LEU A 172 20.00 -24.95 -17.60
CA LEU A 172 19.77 -23.94 -18.62
C LEU A 172 18.42 -23.24 -18.41
N GLN A 173 17.36 -23.97 -18.04
CA GLN A 173 16.06 -23.35 -17.73
C GLN A 173 16.14 -22.36 -16.58
N VAL A 174 16.95 -22.64 -15.56
CA VAL A 174 17.20 -21.70 -14.45
C VAL A 174 17.84 -20.41 -14.98
N GLN A 175 18.83 -20.50 -15.87
CA GLN A 175 19.46 -19.31 -16.46
C GLN A 175 18.51 -18.52 -17.37
N ILE A 176 17.69 -19.21 -18.16
CA ILE A 176 16.70 -18.57 -19.05
C ILE A 176 15.62 -17.86 -18.22
N SER A 177 15.07 -18.54 -17.21
CA SER A 177 14.06 -17.95 -16.31
C SER A 177 14.63 -16.73 -15.59
N ALA A 178 15.86 -16.84 -15.08
CA ALA A 178 16.53 -15.72 -14.42
C ALA A 178 16.73 -14.50 -15.33
N TYR A 179 16.95 -14.69 -16.64
CA TYR A 179 16.97 -13.58 -17.60
C TYR A 179 15.58 -12.97 -17.76
N LEU A 180 14.59 -13.80 -18.06
CA LEU A 180 13.22 -13.37 -18.38
C LEU A 180 12.56 -12.64 -17.21
N ASP A 181 12.77 -13.11 -15.97
CA ASP A 181 12.28 -12.45 -14.75
C ASP A 181 12.93 -11.08 -14.52
N ASN A 182 14.07 -10.82 -15.16
CA ASN A 182 14.85 -9.60 -15.05
C ASN A 182 14.74 -8.68 -16.28
N VAL A 183 13.93 -9.05 -17.28
CA VAL A 183 13.68 -8.22 -18.47
C VAL A 183 12.86 -6.99 -18.06
N PHE A 184 13.31 -5.82 -18.52
CA PHE A 184 12.58 -4.57 -18.37
C PHE A 184 11.60 -4.37 -19.54
N ASP A 185 10.31 -4.35 -19.24
CA ASP A 185 9.27 -3.88 -20.16
C ASP A 185 8.88 -2.45 -19.80
N VAL A 186 9.49 -1.50 -20.51
CA VAL A 186 9.26 -0.06 -20.27
C VAL A 186 7.82 0.33 -20.59
N ALA A 187 7.18 -0.31 -21.59
CA ALA A 187 5.82 0.03 -21.97
C ALA A 187 4.84 -0.42 -20.87
N ALA A 188 4.96 -1.65 -20.38
CA ALA A 188 4.15 -2.15 -19.27
C ALA A 188 4.34 -1.30 -17.99
N LEU A 189 5.58 -0.93 -17.67
CA LEU A 189 5.86 -0.07 -16.51
C LEU A 189 5.25 1.34 -16.63
N MET A 190 5.17 1.89 -17.84
CA MET A 190 4.50 3.17 -18.09
C MET A 190 2.98 3.05 -17.90
N GLU A 191 2.36 2.00 -18.44
CA GLU A 191 0.94 1.71 -18.26
C GLU A 191 0.59 1.50 -16.77
N ASP A 192 1.41 0.72 -16.04
CA ASP A 192 1.27 0.53 -14.59
C ASP A 192 1.41 1.85 -13.81
N SER A 193 2.27 2.75 -14.26
CA SER A 193 2.40 4.07 -13.64
C SER A 193 1.18 4.95 -13.88
N GLU A 194 0.61 4.93 -15.08
CA GLU A 194 -0.60 5.69 -15.42
C GLU A 194 -1.82 5.16 -14.64
N THR A 195 -2.00 3.85 -14.60
CA THR A 195 -3.08 3.21 -13.81
C THR A 195 -2.94 3.49 -12.32
N LYS A 196 -1.71 3.49 -11.78
CA LYS A 196 -1.44 3.88 -10.39
C LYS A 196 -1.83 5.33 -10.13
N THR A 197 -1.50 6.26 -11.03
CA THR A 197 -1.88 7.67 -10.89
C THR A 197 -3.40 7.83 -10.86
N ALA A 198 -4.12 7.19 -11.78
CA ALA A 198 -5.59 7.22 -11.81
C ALA A 198 -6.21 6.62 -10.53
N ALA A 199 -5.64 5.55 -9.99
CA ALA A 199 -6.08 4.96 -8.74
C ALA A 199 -5.86 5.91 -7.54
N LEU A 200 -4.73 6.62 -7.51
CA LEU A 200 -4.45 7.64 -6.48
C LEU A 200 -5.41 8.83 -6.56
N GLU A 201 -5.74 9.29 -7.77
CA GLU A 201 -6.78 10.30 -7.96
C GLU A 201 -8.13 9.82 -7.40
N LYS A 202 -8.49 8.56 -7.65
CA LYS A 202 -9.73 8.01 -7.09
C LYS A 202 -9.71 7.89 -5.57
N VAL A 203 -8.56 7.57 -4.97
CA VAL A 203 -8.40 7.57 -3.52
C VAL A 203 -8.62 8.97 -2.96
N ASN A 204 -8.01 10.00 -3.54
CA ASN A 204 -8.20 11.39 -3.11
C ASN A 204 -9.67 11.84 -3.21
N GLU A 205 -10.37 11.50 -4.30
CA GLU A 205 -11.81 11.79 -4.45
C GLU A 205 -12.64 11.16 -3.32
N LEU A 206 -12.34 9.90 -2.97
CA LEU A 206 -13.04 9.20 -1.89
C LEU A 206 -12.71 9.79 -0.51
N GLU A 207 -11.49 10.25 -0.30
CA GLU A 207 -11.10 10.96 0.92
C GLU A 207 -11.85 12.29 1.06
N ASP A 208 -12.03 13.04 -0.02
CA ASP A 208 -12.82 14.27 -0.04
C ASP A 208 -14.31 14.00 0.21
N GLU A 209 -14.90 13.01 -0.46
CA GLU A 209 -16.28 12.57 -0.23
C GLU A 209 -16.51 12.14 1.22
N LEU A 210 -15.54 11.41 1.79
CA LEU A 210 -15.56 10.98 3.18
C LEU A 210 -15.49 12.20 4.12
N GLY A 211 -14.63 13.17 3.83
CA GLY A 211 -14.54 14.44 4.56
C GLY A 211 -15.88 15.17 4.58
N HIS A 212 -16.51 15.33 3.42
CA HIS A 212 -17.83 15.96 3.31
C HIS A 212 -18.93 15.18 4.05
N ALA A 213 -18.90 13.85 4.02
CA ALA A 213 -19.84 13.02 4.76
C ALA A 213 -19.70 13.22 6.28
N HIS A 214 -18.45 13.29 6.79
CA HIS A 214 -18.19 13.58 8.21
C HIS A 214 -18.70 14.95 8.63
N GLU A 215 -18.46 16.00 7.82
CA GLU A 215 -18.98 17.35 8.11
C GLU A 215 -20.51 17.38 8.16
N ARG A 216 -21.16 16.69 7.23
CA ARG A 216 -22.63 16.56 7.19
C ARG A 216 -23.16 15.82 8.42
N LEU A 217 -22.52 14.72 8.81
CA LEU A 217 -22.89 13.99 10.04
C LEU A 217 -22.73 14.88 11.26
N ALA A 218 -21.61 15.59 11.41
CA ALA A 218 -21.38 16.50 12.53
C ALA A 218 -22.38 17.68 12.57
N ALA A 219 -22.87 18.15 11.42
CA ALA A 219 -23.92 19.16 11.36
C ALA A 219 -25.28 18.60 11.84
N LEU A 220 -25.65 17.41 11.37
CA LEU A 220 -26.90 16.73 11.78
C LEU A 220 -26.88 16.38 13.28
N GLU A 221 -25.75 15.91 13.80
CA GLU A 221 -25.57 15.65 15.24
C GLU A 221 -25.80 16.91 16.07
N ARG A 222 -25.22 18.05 15.66
CA ARG A 222 -25.43 19.35 16.33
C ARG A 222 -26.89 19.77 16.30
N GLU A 223 -27.57 19.62 15.17
CA GLU A 223 -29.00 19.95 15.04
C GLU A 223 -29.87 19.03 15.92
N ALA A 224 -29.57 17.73 15.95
CA ALA A 224 -30.29 16.77 16.79
C ALA A 224 -30.11 17.08 18.29
N ILE A 225 -28.88 17.39 18.73
CA ILE A 225 -28.60 17.81 20.10
C ILE A 225 -29.39 19.08 20.47
N ALA A 226 -29.42 20.07 19.58
CA ALA A 226 -30.20 21.29 19.82
C ALA A 226 -31.70 21.01 19.95
N LYS A 227 -32.27 20.15 19.09
CA LYS A 227 -33.68 19.74 19.17
C LYS A 227 -34.01 18.96 20.44
N LEU A 228 -33.10 18.08 20.88
CA LEU A 228 -33.27 17.36 22.14
C LEU A 228 -33.33 18.34 23.31
N ALA A 229 -32.41 19.31 23.37
CA ALA A 229 -32.39 20.32 24.42
C ALA A 229 -33.68 21.17 24.44
N THR A 230 -34.22 21.55 23.28
CA THR A 230 -35.50 22.29 23.22
C THR A 230 -36.67 21.44 23.71
N LEU A 231 -36.75 20.17 23.29
CA LEU A 231 -37.83 19.27 23.71
C LEU A 231 -37.75 18.95 25.20
N GLU A 232 -36.55 18.79 25.76
CA GLU A 232 -36.34 18.62 27.20
C GLU A 232 -36.82 19.83 28.00
N ALA A 233 -36.56 21.06 27.51
CA ALA A 233 -37.02 22.29 28.13
C ALA A 233 -38.55 22.43 28.10
N GLU A 234 -39.18 22.17 26.94
CA GLU A 234 -40.64 22.17 26.80
C GLU A 234 -41.29 21.13 27.72
N LEU A 235 -40.72 19.92 27.78
CA LEU A 235 -41.22 18.85 28.62
C LEU A 235 -41.07 19.18 30.12
N ALA A 236 -40.00 19.87 30.51
CA ALA A 236 -39.84 20.39 31.87
C ALA A 236 -40.89 21.44 32.20
N GLN A 237 -41.18 22.37 31.28
CA GLN A 237 -42.22 23.38 31.44
C GLN A 237 -43.61 22.74 31.61
N VAL A 238 -43.99 21.80 30.73
CA VAL A 238 -45.29 21.10 30.82
C VAL A 238 -45.41 20.31 32.11
N ARG A 239 -44.32 19.69 32.60
CA ARG A 239 -44.31 19.03 33.91
C ARG A 239 -44.56 20.02 35.04
N GLN A 240 -43.92 21.19 35.00
CA GLN A 240 -44.13 22.25 35.98
C GLN A 240 -45.57 22.75 35.98
N GLU A 241 -46.15 23.02 34.81
CA GLU A 241 -47.56 23.43 34.66
C GLU A 241 -48.52 22.37 35.18
N ARG A 242 -48.27 21.09 34.86
CA ARG A 242 -49.04 19.96 35.40
C ARG A 242 -49.00 19.93 36.93
N ASP A 243 -47.83 20.13 37.52
CA ASP A 243 -47.66 20.08 38.98
C ASP A 243 -48.35 21.27 39.67
N GLN A 244 -48.29 22.46 39.07
CA GLN A 244 -49.04 23.63 39.52
C GLN A 244 -50.56 23.40 39.45
N LEU A 245 -51.07 22.87 38.34
CA LEU A 245 -52.49 22.56 38.18
C LEU A 245 -52.94 21.46 39.15
N ALA A 246 -52.10 20.45 39.40
CA ALA A 246 -52.39 19.40 40.38
C ALA A 246 -52.48 19.98 41.80
N GLU A 247 -51.60 20.93 42.15
CA GLU A 247 -51.64 21.62 43.44
C GLU A 247 -52.86 22.52 43.60
N ALA A 248 -53.17 23.34 42.58
CA ALA A 248 -54.38 24.16 42.57
C ALA A 248 -55.65 23.29 42.69
N ARG A 249 -55.68 22.13 42.01
CA ARG A 249 -56.77 21.17 42.14
C ARG A 249 -56.87 20.61 43.56
N ARG A 250 -55.74 20.31 44.22
CA ARG A 250 -55.72 19.87 45.62
C ARG A 250 -56.32 20.93 46.55
N GLN A 251 -55.92 22.19 46.41
CA GLN A 251 -56.44 23.30 47.20
C GLN A 251 -57.94 23.49 47.02
N VAL A 252 -58.44 23.50 45.77
CA VAL A 252 -59.88 23.60 45.49
C VAL A 252 -60.65 22.41 46.09
N VAL A 253 -60.11 21.19 45.99
CA VAL A 253 -60.74 20.01 46.61
C VAL A 253 -60.81 20.15 48.14
N GLU A 254 -59.75 20.67 48.76
CA GLU A 254 -59.71 20.93 50.20
C GLU A 254 -60.73 22.01 50.61
N GLU A 255 -60.78 23.14 49.92
CA GLU A 255 -61.78 24.20 50.12
C GLU A 255 -63.22 23.68 49.95
N VAL A 256 -63.50 22.93 48.89
CA VAL A 256 -64.82 22.31 48.69
C VAL A 256 -65.15 21.35 49.84
N SER A 257 -64.18 20.60 50.35
CA SER A 257 -64.39 19.69 51.47
C SER A 257 -64.70 20.42 52.78
N THR A 258 -64.03 21.54 53.06
CA THR A 258 -64.24 22.35 54.27
C THR A 258 -65.58 23.07 54.21
N LEU A 259 -65.93 23.67 53.06
CA LEU A 259 -67.24 24.29 52.84
C LEU A 259 -68.38 23.29 52.99
N ARG A 260 -68.23 22.06 52.47
CA ARG A 260 -69.22 20.98 52.65
C ARG A 260 -69.40 20.61 54.13
N ARG A 261 -68.31 20.53 54.90
CA ARG A 261 -68.38 20.30 56.36
C ARG A 261 -69.10 21.45 57.09
N ALA A 262 -68.71 22.69 56.81
CA ALA A 262 -69.34 23.87 57.41
C ALA A 262 -70.84 23.98 57.07
N GLN A 263 -71.22 23.67 55.83
CA GLN A 263 -72.61 23.62 55.41
C GLN A 263 -73.39 22.52 56.13
N GLN A 264 -72.79 21.34 56.30
CA GLN A 264 -73.40 20.25 57.06
C GLN A 264 -73.58 20.62 58.54
N ASP A 265 -72.58 21.24 59.17
CA ASP A 265 -72.66 21.71 60.55
C ASP A 265 -73.71 22.82 60.72
N SER A 266 -73.81 23.74 59.76
CA SER A 266 -74.86 24.76 59.74
C SER A 266 -76.25 24.15 59.60
N ARG A 267 -76.42 23.15 58.73
CA ARG A 267 -77.68 22.39 58.59
C ARG A 267 -78.05 21.66 59.88
N ASN A 268 -77.08 21.02 60.53
CA ASN A 268 -77.29 20.35 61.81
C ASN A 268 -77.70 21.35 62.91
N ARG A 269 -77.05 22.53 62.97
CA ARG A 269 -77.43 23.61 63.91
C ARG A 269 -78.81 24.16 63.62
N GLN A 270 -79.15 24.37 62.35
CA GLN A 270 -80.48 24.84 61.95
C GLN A 270 -81.56 23.83 62.34
N SER A 271 -81.32 22.53 62.10
CA SER A 271 -82.24 21.47 62.54
C SER A 271 -82.38 21.43 64.07
N MET A 272 -81.31 21.62 64.85
CA MET A 272 -81.40 21.74 66.31
C MET A 272 -82.17 22.97 66.77
N LEU A 273 -81.98 24.12 66.12
CA LEU A 273 -82.70 25.35 66.44
C LEU A 273 -84.18 25.22 66.08
N GLU A 274 -84.52 24.64 64.93
CA GLU A 274 -85.90 24.35 64.54
C GLU A 274 -86.57 23.40 65.54
N SER A 275 -85.87 22.36 66.01
CA SER A 275 -86.35 21.49 67.08
C SER A 275 -86.60 22.25 68.40
N LYS A 276 -85.65 23.10 68.83
CA LYS A 276 -85.82 23.97 70.00
C LYS A 276 -86.93 25.00 69.84
N VAL A 277 -87.13 25.54 68.64
CA VAL A 277 -88.24 26.46 68.33
C VAL A 277 -89.57 25.71 68.41
N GLN A 278 -89.67 24.49 67.87
CA GLN A 278 -90.86 23.64 68.04
C GLN A 278 -91.14 23.34 69.53
N GLU A 279 -90.10 23.07 70.32
CA GLU A 279 -90.21 22.89 71.77
C GLU A 279 -90.69 24.18 72.47
N LEU A 280 -90.10 25.33 72.16
CA LEU A 280 -90.52 26.63 72.69
C LEU A 280 -91.93 27.05 72.24
N GLU A 281 -92.34 26.74 71.01
CA GLU A 281 -93.71 26.95 70.53
C GLU A 281 -94.71 26.04 71.24
N SER A 282 -94.32 24.81 71.58
CA SER A 282 -95.13 23.92 72.42
C SER A 282 -95.27 24.47 73.85
N LEU A 283 -94.21 25.06 74.40
CA LEU A 283 -94.22 25.75 75.70
C LEU A 283 -95.04 27.06 75.64
N THR A 284 -94.96 27.82 74.55
CA THR A 284 -95.67 29.10 74.37
C THR A 284 -97.17 28.90 74.10
N LYS A 285 -97.56 27.78 73.47
CA LYS A 285 -98.97 27.36 73.35
C LYS A 285 -99.64 27.05 74.69
N SER A 286 -98.92 27.05 75.80
CA SER A 286 -99.46 26.75 77.13
C SER A 286 -99.74 27.97 78.05
N LEU A 287 -99.62 29.23 77.57
CA LEU A 287 -100.05 30.41 78.34
C LEU A 287 -100.90 31.43 77.53
N PRO A 288 -101.95 32.06 78.10
CA PRO A 288 -102.93 32.83 77.32
C PRO A 288 -102.72 34.36 77.26
N ARG A 289 -102.98 34.89 76.05
CA ARG A 289 -103.35 36.24 75.55
C ARG A 289 -103.34 37.48 76.48
N GLY A 290 -102.65 38.53 76.00
CA GLY A 290 -102.85 39.92 76.43
C GLY A 290 -102.29 40.98 75.45
N ALA A 291 -103.18 41.53 74.63
CA ALA A 291 -103.27 42.91 74.08
C ALA A 291 -102.09 43.68 73.43
N SER A 292 -102.45 44.23 72.25
CA SER A 292 -102.17 45.58 71.72
C SER A 292 -100.97 45.81 70.80
N MET A 293 -101.31 46.05 69.53
CA MET A 293 -100.49 46.78 68.56
C MET A 293 -100.37 48.25 68.95
N GLY A 294 -99.19 48.81 68.73
CA GLY A 294 -98.92 50.23 68.67
C GLY A 294 -97.64 50.45 67.88
N ALA A 295 -97.76 50.76 66.60
CA ALA A 295 -96.65 51.21 65.77
C ALA A 295 -96.23 52.63 66.18
N ILE A 296 -94.95 52.97 66.08
CA ILE A 296 -94.42 54.20 65.46
C ILE A 296 -92.89 54.11 65.35
N SER A 297 -92.43 54.61 64.20
CA SER A 297 -91.09 54.76 63.66
C SER A 297 -90.14 55.67 64.48
N SER A 298 -88.82 55.43 64.39
CA SER A 298 -87.83 56.37 63.79
C SER A 298 -86.43 56.36 64.46
N HIS A 299 -85.42 56.66 63.64
CA HIS A 299 -84.10 57.24 64.00
C HIS A 299 -83.08 56.32 64.73
N ALA A 300 -81.76 56.35 64.54
CA ALA A 300 -80.84 57.12 63.68
C ALA A 300 -79.39 56.55 63.82
N LEU A 301 -78.54 56.92 62.84
CA LEU A 301 -77.14 57.40 62.96
C LEU A 301 -75.95 56.44 63.23
N CYS A 302 -75.00 56.53 62.27
CA CYS A 302 -73.54 56.79 62.37
C CYS A 302 -72.67 55.87 63.26
N ASN A 303 -71.41 55.54 62.95
CA ASN A 303 -70.30 56.06 62.13
C ASN A 303 -69.36 54.84 61.93
N GLY A 304 -68.43 54.71 60.97
CA GLY A 304 -67.58 55.68 60.30
C GLY A 304 -66.10 55.24 60.44
N ASN A 305 -65.34 55.40 59.36
CA ASN A 305 -63.86 55.29 59.22
C ASN A 305 -63.23 53.88 59.22
N GLY A 306 -62.21 53.59 58.41
CA GLY A 306 -61.45 54.42 57.49
C GLY A 306 -60.38 53.57 56.78
N THR A 307 -60.10 53.92 55.54
CA THR A 307 -58.94 53.56 54.70
C THR A 307 -57.62 54.04 55.37
N PRO A 308 -56.40 53.56 55.00
CA PRO A 308 -55.84 53.75 53.66
C PRO A 308 -54.84 52.71 53.11
N ASN A 309 -54.65 52.83 51.78
CA ASN A 309 -53.60 52.33 50.87
C ASN A 309 -53.31 50.83 50.80
#